data_AF-A0A7L0GB23-F1
#
_entry.id   AF-A0A7L0GB23-F1
#
_cell.length_a   1.000
_cell.length_b   1.000
_cell.length_c   1.000
_cell.angle_alpha   90.00
_cell.angle_beta   90.00
_cell.angle_gamma   90.00
#
_symmetry.space_group_name_H-M   'P 1'
#
loop_
_entity.id
_entity.type
_entity.pdbx_description
1 polymer ?
#
loop_
_entity_poly.entity_id
_entity_poly.type
_entity_poly.pdbx_seq_one_letter_code
_entity_poly.pdbx_strand_id
1 'polypeptide(L)' 'TSPSLSQKPKSELVRTSLRLLTSSAYRLQSECKKTLPVETCPTTDIQLVTQQVIQCAYDIAKAAKQLVTITTKENNN' A
#
# COMPACT_ATOMS: atom_id res chain seq x y z
N THR A 1 -37.19 -2.23 1.62
CA THR A 1 -36.53 -1.01 1.13
C THR A 1 -35.17 -1.42 0.59
N SER A 2 -35.02 -1.35 -0.74
CA SER A 2 -33.82 -1.31 -1.60
C SER A 2 -32.55 -2.11 -1.28
N PRO A 3 -32.08 -3.00 -2.20
CA PRO A 3 -30.67 -3.36 -2.31
C PRO A 3 -30.01 -2.43 -3.35
N SER A 4 -29.28 -1.42 -2.91
CA SER A 4 -28.50 -0.56 -3.80
C SER A 4 -27.04 -0.48 -3.33
N LEU A 5 -26.29 -1.55 -3.56
CA LEU A 5 -24.84 -1.60 -3.38
C LEU A 5 -24.10 -1.90 -4.69
N SER A 6 -24.71 -1.63 -5.83
CA SER A 6 -24.01 -1.63 -7.13
C SER A 6 -23.16 -0.37 -7.27
N GLN A 7 -22.20 -0.16 -6.37
CA GLN A 7 -21.07 0.69 -6.70
C GLN A 7 -20.28 -0.03 -7.80
N LYS A 8 -20.06 0.64 -8.93
CA LYS A 8 -19.37 0.07 -10.10
C LYS A 8 -18.13 -0.73 -9.65
N PRO A 9 -17.94 -1.99 -10.09
CA PRO A 9 -16.80 -2.83 -9.66
C PRO A 9 -15.44 -2.13 -9.86
N LYS A 10 -15.34 -1.23 -10.84
CA LYS A 10 -14.19 -0.34 -11.03
C LYS A 10 -13.94 0.59 -9.83
N SER A 11 -14.97 1.23 -9.28
CA SER A 11 -14.87 2.11 -8.10
C SER A 11 -14.43 1.35 -6.86
N GLU A 12 -14.84 0.10 -6.73
CA GLU A 12 -14.41 -0.78 -5.64
C GLU A 12 -12.93 -1.15 -5.77
N LEU A 13 -12.47 -1.46 -6.98
CA LEU A 13 -11.06 -1.72 -7.26
C LEU A 13 -10.19 -0.49 -6.98
N VAL A 14 -10.59 0.69 -7.46
CA VAL A 14 -9.90 1.97 -7.16
C VAL A 14 -9.84 2.21 -5.65
N ARG A 15 -10.97 2.06 -4.94
CA ARG A 15 -11.02 2.24 -3.48
C ARG A 15 -10.14 1.24 -2.74
N THR A 16 -10.09 0.00 -3.21
CA THR A 16 -9.25 -1.06 -2.63
C THR A 16 -7.76 -0.77 -2.86
N SER A 17 -7.37 -0.41 -4.08
CA SER A 17 -5.97 -0.05 -4.38
C SER A 17 -5.53 1.21 -3.63
N LEU A 18 -6.39 2.23 -3.49
CA LEU A 18 -6.09 3.42 -2.68
C LEU A 18 -5.92 3.09 -1.19
N ARG A 19 -6.77 2.21 -0.63
CA ARG A 19 -6.63 1.74 0.75
C ARG A 19 -5.32 0.97 0.95
N LEU A 20 -4.97 0.08 0.01
CA LEU A 20 -3.72 -0.66 0.05
C LEU A 20 -2.52 0.29 0.00
N LEU A 21 -2.54 1.26 -0.92
CA LEU A 21 -1.47 2.26 -1.05
C LEU A 21 -1.28 3.06 0.25
N THR A 22 -2.37 3.54 0.84
CA THR A 22 -2.33 4.34 2.08
C THR A 22 -1.82 3.50 3.25
N SER A 23 -2.34 2.28 3.41
CA SER A 23 -1.94 1.36 4.49
C SER A 23 -0.46 0.98 4.37
N SER A 24 -0.01 0.61 3.16
CA SER A 24 1.39 0.23 2.93
C SER A 24 2.34 1.41 3.08
N ALA A 25 1.93 2.63 2.70
CA ALA A 25 2.73 3.83 2.94
C ALA A 25 2.88 4.15 4.44
N TYR A 26 1.80 4.00 5.22
CA TYR A 26 1.85 4.14 6.68
C TYR A 26 2.75 3.11 7.33
N ARG A 27 2.63 1.85 6.92
CA ARG A 27 3.49 0.76 7.40
C ARG A 27 4.95 1.02 7.04
N LEU A 28 5.24 1.37 5.79
CA LEU A 28 6.58 1.72 5.34
C LEU A 28 7.20 2.83 6.20
N GLN A 29 6.45 3.91 6.46
CA GLN A 29 6.92 4.99 7.32
C GLN A 29 7.27 4.50 8.73
N SER A 30 6.43 3.64 9.32
CA SER A 30 6.66 3.05 10.64
C SER A 30 7.89 2.15 10.65
N GLU A 31 8.05 1.28 9.66
CA GLU A 31 9.21 0.39 9.54
C GLU A 31 10.51 1.18 9.36
N CYS A 32 10.51 2.22 8.53
CA CYS A 32 11.68 3.09 8.37
C CYS A 32 12.03 3.88 9.63
N LYS A 33 11.08 4.14 10.55
CA LYS A 33 11.38 4.77 11.84
C LYS A 33 12.10 3.82 12.79
N LYS A 34 11.86 2.51 12.68
CA LYS A 34 12.52 1.49 13.51
C LYS A 34 14.01 1.33 13.16
N THR A 35 14.45 1.79 11.99
CA THR A 35 15.88 1.77 11.61
C THR A 35 16.66 2.96 12.14
N LEU A 36 15.99 3.97 12.73
CA LEU A 36 16.68 5.08 13.37
C LEU A 36 17.42 4.57 14.60
N PRO A 37 18.71 4.90 14.77
CA PRO A 37 19.48 4.46 15.91
C PRO A 37 18.93 5.15 17.17
N VAL A 38 18.12 4.44 17.94
CA VAL A 38 17.85 4.79 19.33
C VAL A 38 19.09 4.38 20.10
N GLU A 39 19.77 5.37 20.68
CA GLU A 39 20.85 5.10 21.63
C GLU A 39 20.35 4.08 22.66
N THR A 40 21.10 2.99 22.80
CA THR A 40 20.88 1.89 23.76
C THR A 40 19.86 0.82 23.33
N CYS A 41 20.31 -0.44 23.41
CA CYS A 41 19.60 -1.71 23.27
C CYS A 41 19.67 -2.48 21.93
N PRO A 42 19.66 -3.83 22.02
CA PRO A 42 20.39 -4.72 21.13
C PRO A 42 19.63 -4.98 19.85
N THR A 43 20.39 -5.19 18.76
CA THR A 43 19.97 -5.88 17.53
C THR A 43 18.49 -5.69 17.21
N THR A 44 18.07 -4.45 16.96
CA THR A 44 16.88 -4.29 16.11
C THR A 44 17.17 -5.15 14.89
N ASP A 45 16.26 -6.06 14.58
CA ASP A 45 16.47 -7.06 13.54
C ASP A 45 16.38 -6.32 12.19
N ILE A 46 17.43 -5.59 11.85
CA ILE A 46 17.51 -4.71 10.68
C ILE A 46 17.25 -5.54 9.43
N GLN A 47 17.59 -6.83 9.44
CA GLN A 47 17.24 -7.78 8.40
C GLN A 47 15.72 -7.95 8.28
N LEU A 48 15.01 -8.18 9.39
CA LEU A 48 13.54 -8.23 9.40
C LEU A 48 12.91 -6.91 8.95
N VAL A 49 13.39 -5.77 9.46
CA VAL A 49 12.87 -4.45 9.08
C VAL A 49 13.09 -4.18 7.59
N THR A 50 14.28 -4.52 7.07
CA THR A 50 14.59 -4.43 5.63
C THR A 50 13.64 -5.30 4.81
N GLN A 51 13.37 -6.52 5.25
CA GLN A 51 12.43 -7.40 4.57
C GLN A 51 11.01 -6.81 4.55
N GLN A 52 10.57 -6.20 5.65
CA GLN A 52 9.25 -5.56 5.76
C GLN A 52 9.14 -4.29 4.90
N VAL A 53 10.21 -3.48 4.83
CA VAL A 53 10.31 -2.33 3.93
C VAL A 53 10.19 -2.75 2.47
N ILE A 54 10.91 -3.81 2.06
CA ILE A 54 10.83 -4.38 0.71
C ILE A 54 9.40 -4.81 0.39
N GLN A 55 8.72 -5.50 1.31
CA GLN A 55 7.33 -5.93 1.12
C GLN A 55 6.38 -4.73 0.99
N CYS A 56 6.52 -3.71 1.83
CA CYS A 56 5.69 -2.51 1.72
C CYS A 56 5.91 -1.79 0.38
N ALA A 57 7.16 -1.70 -0.09
CA ALA A 57 7.48 -1.11 -1.39
C ALA A 57 6.82 -1.90 -2.54
N TYR A 58 6.84 -3.23 -2.48
CA TYR A 58 6.17 -4.09 -3.47
C TYR A 58 4.66 -3.88 -3.49
N ASP A 59 4.01 -3.82 -2.32
CA ASP A 59 2.57 -3.58 -2.21
C ASP A 59 2.18 -2.20 -2.76
N ILE A 60 2.98 -1.16 -2.48
CA ILE A 60 2.77 0.19 -3.03
C ILE A 60 2.89 0.16 -4.55
N ALA A 61 3.93 -0.46 -5.10
CA ALA A 61 4.14 -0.57 -6.54
C ALA A 61 2.98 -1.33 -7.22
N LYS A 62 2.50 -2.41 -6.60
CA LYS A 62 1.36 -3.19 -7.09
C LYS A 62 0.07 -2.37 -7.07
N ALA A 63 -0.22 -1.66 -5.98
CA ALA A 63 -1.39 -0.80 -5.86
C ALA A 63 -1.36 0.34 -6.89
N ALA A 64 -0.20 0.98 -7.05
CA ALA A 64 0.00 2.05 -8.04
C ALA A 64 -0.19 1.53 -9.47
N LYS A 65 0.39 0.38 -9.81
CA LYS A 65 0.20 -0.27 -11.12
C LYS A 65 -1.28 -0.58 -11.39
N GLN A 66 -2.00 -1.09 -10.40
CA GLN A 66 -3.44 -1.34 -10.53
C GLN A 66 -4.20 -0.04 -10.79
N LEU A 67 -3.94 1.01 -10.03
CA LEU A 67 -4.58 2.32 -10.23
C LEU A 67 -4.31 2.86 -11.64
N VAL A 68 -3.05 2.86 -12.08
CA VAL A 68 -2.68 3.30 -13.45
C VAL A 68 -3.42 2.48 -14.50
N THR A 69 -3.48 1.15 -14.36
CA THR A 69 -4.17 0.26 -15.31
C THR A 69 -5.68 0.55 -15.36
N ILE A 70 -6.30 0.82 -14.22
CA ILE A 70 -7.73 1.17 -14.16
C ILE A 70 -7.97 2.53 -14.83
N THR A 71 -7.14 3.54 -14.55
CA THR A 71 -7.28 4.89 -15.11
C THR A 71 -6.91 4.97 -16.60
N THR A 72 -5.90 4.24 -17.08
CA THR A 72 -5.57 4.20 -18.52
C THR A 72 -6.62 3.46 -19.33
N LYS A 73 -7.29 2.46 -18.77
CA LYS A 73 -8.46 1.85 -19.40
C LYS A 73 -9.66 2.81 -19.52
N GLU A 74 -9.69 3.91 -18.75
CA GLU A 74 -10.74 4.94 -18.87
C GLU A 74 -10.47 5.93 -20.03
N ASN A 75 -9.23 6.04 -20.53
CA ASN A 75 -8.86 7.05 -21.54
C ASN A 75 -8.88 6.55 -23.00
N ASN A 76 -9.17 5.26 -23.21
CA ASN A 76 -9.23 4.61 -24.53
C ASN A 76 -10.67 4.21 -24.94
N ASN A 77 -11.69 4.81 -24.34
CA ASN A 77 -13.11 4.65 -24.71
C ASN A 77 -13.73 6.02 -24.96
#